data_AF-A0A924T5C0-F1
#
_entry.id   AF-A0A924T5C0-F1
#
_cell.length_a   1.000
_cell.length_b   1.000
_cell.length_c   1.000
_cell.angle_alpha   90.00
_cell.angle_beta   90.00
_cell.angle_gamma   90.00
#
_symmetry.space_group_name_H-M   'P 1'
#
loop_
_entity.id
_entity.type
_entity.pdbx_description
1 polymer ?
#
loop_
_entity_poly.entity_id
_entity_poly.type
_entity_poly.pdbx_seq_one_letter_code
_entity_poly.pdbx_strand_id
1 'polypeptide(L)'
;MAFNNIQPAEGPFIIGKGPVRLFIQYPNGDDYGAQWIMANPIGPGALEVSNFAKERRVRVQNGIEVFYWVTVTNIGEDTLFNIQGGGNV
;
A
#
# COMPACT_ATOMS: atom_id res chain seq x y z
N MET A 1 8.23 -6.89 11.42
CA MET A 1 9.02 -6.04 10.50
C MET A 1 8.10 -4.95 9.96
N ALA A 2 8.60 -3.72 9.88
CA ALA A 2 7.90 -2.60 9.24
C ALA A 2 8.43 -2.44 7.81
N PHE A 3 7.59 -1.95 6.90
CA PHE A 3 8.03 -1.52 5.59
C PHE A 3 7.90 -0.01 5.53
N ASN A 4 9.03 0.65 5.26
CA ASN A 4 9.11 2.11 5.25
C ASN A 4 9.43 2.57 3.84
N ASN A 5 8.60 3.48 3.32
CA ASN A 5 8.78 4.10 2.03
C ASN A 5 8.83 3.09 0.87
N ILE A 6 7.92 2.10 0.88
CA ILE A 6 7.72 1.29 -0.32
C ILE A 6 7.19 2.24 -1.40
N GLN A 7 8.01 2.41 -2.43
CA GLN A 7 7.60 3.05 -3.66
C GLN A 7 6.79 2.02 -4.47
N PRO A 8 5.61 2.41 -4.98
CA PRO A 8 4.85 1.57 -5.89
C PRO A 8 5.67 1.21 -7.13
N ALA A 9 5.37 0.04 -7.73
CA ALA A 9 6.07 -0.43 -8.93
C ALA A 9 5.98 0.54 -10.13
N GLU A 10 4.95 1.39 -10.17
CA GLU A 10 4.72 2.37 -11.23
C GLU A 10 5.39 3.74 -10.98
N GLY A 11 6.10 3.93 -9.85
CA GLY A 11 6.63 5.22 -9.43
C GLY A 11 5.84 5.85 -8.28
N PRO A 12 6.23 7.05 -7.79
CA PRO A 12 5.43 7.75 -6.78
C PRO A 12 4.08 8.15 -7.40
N PHE A 13 2.96 7.77 -6.78
CA PHE A 13 1.65 8.17 -7.26
C PHE A 13 1.44 9.67 -7.03
N ILE A 14 1.07 10.40 -8.08
CA ILE A 14 0.44 11.72 -7.95
C ILE A 14 -1.05 11.45 -7.74
N ILE A 15 -1.57 11.78 -6.56
CA ILE A 15 -3.00 11.72 -6.32
C ILE A 15 -3.60 13.11 -6.57
N GLY A 16 -4.32 13.26 -7.68
CA GLY A 16 -4.81 14.57 -8.15
C GLY A 16 -6.17 15.02 -7.59
N LYS A 17 -7.14 14.11 -7.35
CA LYS A 17 -8.40 14.46 -6.65
C LYS A 17 -9.32 13.29 -6.31
N GLY A 18 -8.95 12.07 -6.67
CA GLY A 18 -9.81 10.88 -6.52
C GLY A 18 -9.13 9.81 -5.66
N PRO A 19 -9.92 8.94 -4.99
CA PRO A 19 -9.39 7.77 -4.30
C PRO A 19 -8.64 6.86 -5.27
N VAL A 20 -7.49 6.35 -4.86
CA VAL A 20 -6.68 5.41 -5.63
C VAL A 20 -6.59 4.10 -4.87
N ARG A 21 -6.90 2.98 -5.52
CA ARG A 21 -6.76 1.65 -4.95
C ARG A 21 -5.39 1.07 -5.28
N LEU A 22 -4.63 0.72 -4.27
CA LEU A 22 -3.26 0.24 -4.36
C LEU A 22 -3.17 -1.21 -3.94
N PHE A 23 -2.30 -1.98 -4.61
CA PHE A 23 -1.83 -3.25 -4.10
C PHE A 23 -0.36 -3.15 -3.69
N ILE A 24 -0.01 -3.91 -2.66
CA ILE A 24 1.33 -4.06 -2.13
C ILE A 24 1.65 -5.55 -2.10
N GLN A 25 2.81 -5.91 -2.66
CA GLN A 25 3.36 -7.26 -2.60
C GLN A 25 4.76 -7.15 -1.99
N TYR A 26 5.05 -7.98 -1.00
CA TYR A 26 6.39 -8.05 -0.41
C TYR A 26 7.36 -8.79 -1.33
N PRO A 27 8.69 -8.57 -1.18
CA PRO A 27 9.69 -9.37 -1.86
C PRO A 27 9.39 -10.87 -1.70
N ASN A 28 9.53 -11.63 -2.78
CA ASN A 28 9.27 -13.08 -2.84
C ASN A 28 7.82 -13.53 -2.57
N GLY A 29 6.85 -12.61 -2.44
CA GLY A 29 5.44 -12.95 -2.22
C GLY A 29 5.11 -13.38 -0.79
N ASP A 30 5.98 -13.08 0.17
CA ASP A 30 5.84 -13.44 1.57
C ASP A 30 4.56 -12.90 2.23
N ASP A 31 3.98 -13.70 3.14
CA ASP A 31 2.83 -13.33 3.95
C ASP A 31 3.29 -12.85 5.34
N TYR A 32 3.12 -11.56 5.63
CA TYR A 32 3.47 -10.95 6.91
C TYR A 32 2.27 -10.86 7.88
N GLY A 33 1.21 -11.62 7.66
CA GLY A 33 0.01 -11.60 8.50
C GLY A 33 -0.85 -10.36 8.26
N ALA A 34 -1.48 -9.84 9.31
CA ALA A 34 -2.23 -8.58 9.27
C ALA A 34 -1.26 -7.39 9.25
N GLN A 35 -1.53 -6.41 8.40
CA GLN A 35 -0.66 -5.25 8.18
C GLN A 35 -1.44 -3.95 8.37
N TRP A 36 -0.90 -3.06 9.18
CA TRP A 36 -1.27 -1.65 9.19
C TRP A 36 -0.53 -0.96 8.06
N ILE A 37 -1.25 -0.25 7.19
CA ILE A 37 -0.71 0.38 5.98
C ILE A 37 -1.16 1.84 5.99
N MET A 38 -0.22 2.76 5.77
CA MET A 38 -0.44 4.19 5.72
C MET A 38 0.22 4.80 4.47
N ALA A 39 -0.42 5.82 3.91
CA ALA A 39 0.18 6.67 2.89
C ALA A 39 0.93 7.80 3.60
N ASN A 40 2.24 7.92 3.32
CA ASN A 40 3.11 8.93 3.87
C ASN A 40 3.38 10.02 2.81
N PRO A 41 2.78 11.21 2.94
CA PRO A 41 3.09 12.36 2.09
C PRO A 41 4.59 12.68 2.08
N ILE A 42 5.12 13.00 0.90
CA ILE A 42 6.51 13.48 0.73
C ILE A 42 6.58 15.00 0.95
N GLY A 43 5.51 15.72 0.62
CA GLY A 43 5.35 17.15 0.90
C GLY A 43 4.18 17.43 1.84
N PRO A 44 3.79 18.71 2.03
CA PRO A 44 2.55 19.07 2.70
C PRO A 44 1.38 18.31 2.07
N GLY A 45 0.47 17.80 2.91
CA GLY A 45 -0.68 17.04 2.44
C GLY A 45 -1.29 16.19 3.54
N ALA A 46 -2.51 15.75 3.31
CA ALA A 46 -3.23 14.86 4.21
C ALA A 46 -3.87 13.74 3.37
N LEU A 47 -3.56 12.50 3.70
CA LEU A 47 -4.02 11.32 2.98
C LEU A 47 -4.77 10.40 3.95
N GLU A 48 -5.98 10.01 3.57
CA GLU A 48 -6.76 8.99 4.27
C GLU A 48 -6.44 7.62 3.66
N VAL A 49 -6.26 6.60 4.50
CA VAL A 49 -6.17 5.21 4.07
C VAL A 49 -7.39 4.44 4.58
N SER A 50 -8.11 3.79 3.67
CA SER A 50 -9.34 3.07 3.96
C SER A 50 -9.46 1.79 3.12
N ASN A 51 -10.53 1.01 3.34
CA ASN A 51 -10.88 -0.19 2.56
C ASN A 51 -9.73 -1.21 2.43
N PHE A 52 -9.21 -1.65 3.57
CA PHE A 52 -8.16 -2.65 3.66
C PHE A 52 -8.67 -4.02 3.17
N ALA A 53 -7.89 -4.70 2.35
CA ALA A 53 -8.14 -6.10 2.00
C ALA A 53 -6.85 -6.89 1.84
N LYS A 54 -6.95 -8.21 1.99
CA LYS A 54 -5.86 -9.15 1.76
C LYS A 54 -6.32 -10.22 0.79
N GLU A 55 -5.59 -10.39 -0.30
CA GLU A 55 -5.85 -11.42 -1.31
C GLU A 55 -4.72 -12.44 -1.27
N ARG A 56 -5.08 -13.72 -1.14
CA ARG A 56 -4.16 -14.84 -1.29
C ARG A 56 -4.49 -15.56 -2.59
N ARG A 57 -3.61 -15.45 -3.58
CA ARG A 57 -3.78 -16.05 -4.91
C ARG A 57 -2.92 -17.30 -5.02
N VAL A 58 -3.54 -18.42 -5.39
CA VAL A 58 -2.83 -19.67 -5.70
C VAL A 58 -2.49 -19.66 -7.19
N ARG A 59 -1.21 -19.70 -7.54
CA ARG A 59 -0.79 -19.88 -8.93
C ARG A 59 -0.65 -21.36 -9.23
N VAL A 60 -1.41 -21.83 -10.23
CA VAL A 60 -1.28 -23.19 -10.74
C VAL A 60 0.17 -23.37 -11.21
N GLN A 61 0.83 -24.41 -10.67
CA GLN A 61 2.20 -24.83 -10.93
C GLN A 61 3.37 -24.18 -10.18
N ASN A 62 3.32 -23.05 -9.45
CA ASN A 62 4.55 -22.58 -8.75
C ASN A 62 4.40 -21.53 -7.63
N GLY A 63 3.30 -21.53 -6.85
CA GLY A 63 3.33 -20.91 -5.51
C GLY A 63 2.10 -20.13 -5.08
N ILE A 64 2.27 -19.43 -3.96
CA ILE A 64 1.28 -18.56 -3.34
C ILE A 64 1.75 -17.12 -3.52
N GLU A 65 0.85 -16.25 -3.96
CA GLU A 65 1.05 -14.81 -3.92
C GLU A 65 0.11 -14.17 -2.91
N VAL A 66 0.62 -13.22 -2.14
CA VAL A 66 -0.17 -12.41 -1.23
C VAL A 66 -0.12 -10.96 -1.66
N PHE A 67 -1.31 -10.37 -1.81
CA PHE A 67 -1.48 -8.96 -2.10
C PHE A 67 -2.23 -8.29 -0.95
N TYR A 68 -1.72 -7.14 -0.53
CA TYR A 68 -2.39 -6.27 0.41
C TYR A 68 -2.96 -5.08 -0.34
N TRP A 69 -4.22 -4.76 -0.08
CA TRP A 69 -4.93 -3.72 -0.78
C TRP A 69 -5.34 -2.62 0.18
N VAL A 70 -5.19 -1.38 -0.25
CA VAL A 70 -5.75 -0.19 0.43
C VAL A 70 -6.28 0.79 -0.58
N THR A 71 -7.21 1.64 -0.13
CA THR A 71 -7.62 2.84 -0.86
C THR A 71 -6.97 4.05 -0.20
N VAL A 72 -6.26 4.85 -0.97
CA VAL A 72 -5.68 6.13 -0.54
C VAL A 72 -6.53 7.24 -1.12
N THR A 73 -7.01 8.16 -0.28
CA THR A 73 -7.78 9.32 -0.69
C THR A 73 -7.04 10.59 -0.30
N ASN A 74 -6.90 11.54 -1.22
CA ASN A 74 -6.44 12.87 -0.86
C ASN A 74 -7.54 13.63 -0.12
N ILE A 75 -7.25 14.04 1.11
CA ILE A 75 -8.15 14.84 1.97
C ILE A 75 -7.56 16.21 2.30
N GLY A 76 -6.46 16.59 1.65
CA GLY A 76 -5.77 17.87 1.82
C GLY A 76 -5.28 18.44 0.49
N GLU A 77 -4.06 18.97 0.49
CA GLU A 77 -3.39 19.48 -0.71
C GLU A 77 -2.80 18.33 -1.56
N ASP A 78 -2.70 18.55 -2.87
CA ASP A 78 -2.10 17.59 -3.80
C ASP A 78 -0.62 17.34 -3.46
N THR A 79 -0.27 16.06 -3.32
CA THR A 79 1.06 15.66 -2.84
C THR A 79 1.47 14.31 -3.42
N LEU A 80 2.78 14.12 -3.52
CA LEU A 80 3.36 12.80 -3.75
C LEU A 80 3.38 12.03 -2.44
N PHE A 81 3.27 10.70 -2.50
CA PHE A 81 3.35 9.88 -1.31
C PHE A 81 4.04 8.54 -1.55
N ASN A 82 4.55 7.97 -0.46
CA ASN A 82 5.02 6.60 -0.38
C ASN A 82 4.10 5.79 0.54
N ILE A 83 4.25 4.47 0.55
CA ILE A 83 3.53 3.59 1.47
C ILE A 83 4.43 3.16 2.62
N GLN A 84 3.89 3.24 3.84
CA GLN A 84 4.53 2.81 5.08
C GLN A 84 3.60 1.86 5.84
N GLY A 85 4.17 1.04 6.73
CA GLY A 85 3.35 0.20 7.57
C GLY A 85 4.13 -0.87 8.33
N GLY A 86 3.39 -1.75 8.97
CA GLY A 86 3.96 -2.84 9.74
C GLY A 86 2.90 -3.75 10.35
N GLY A 87 3.37 -4.86 10.93
CA GLY A 87 2.52 -5.75 11.70
C GLY A 87 2.01 -5.09 12.98
N ASN A 88 0.86 -5.57 13.46
CA ASN A 88 0.39 -5.24 14.81
C ASN A 88 1.34 -5.93 15.81
N VAL A 89 2.10 -5.14 16.58
CA VAL A 89 2.94 -5.64 17.70
C VAL A 89 2.15 -5.64 18.99
#